data_AF-A0A1S8X8X7-F1
#
_entry.id   AF-A0A1S8X8X7-F1
#
_cell.length_a   1.000
_cell.length_b   1.000
_cell.length_c   1.000
_cell.angle_alpha   90.00
_cell.angle_beta   90.00
_cell.angle_gamma   90.00
#
_symmetry.space_group_name_H-M   'P 1'
#
loop_
_entity.id
_entity.type
_entity.pdbx_description
1 polymer ?
#
loop_
_entity_poly.entity_id
_entity_poly.type
_entity_poly.pdbx_seq_one_letter_code
_entity_poly.pdbx_strand_id
1 'polypeptide(L)'
;MTKFRPGWDTVIDKVGRVQKRQPPFGATYQFEVSLLNASVTGPSARLNVTTPDAPPSTSPLHVRLSGLSSSAVEISWAPPPVQYRNGRITAYQVRYFEVGAETQTETMAKVTVPGQRQHTAKDLKEKTFYTFMVRAFTSAGPGPWSGASNIRTSVERKSLLNLVHKQTSKRSKHNG
;
A
#
# COMPACT_ATOMS: atom_id res chain seq x y z
N MET A 1 -11.72 31.97 -28.59
CA MET A 1 -11.07 30.66 -28.32
C MET A 1 -11.75 30.00 -27.14
N THR A 2 -12.62 29.02 -27.39
CA THR A 2 -13.36 28.31 -26.33
C THR A 2 -12.45 27.25 -25.72
N LYS A 3 -12.11 27.40 -24.44
CA LYS A 3 -11.36 26.38 -23.67
C LYS A 3 -12.26 25.17 -23.46
N PHE A 4 -12.16 24.18 -24.36
CA PHE A 4 -12.76 22.87 -24.13
C PHE A 4 -12.03 22.21 -22.95
N ARG A 5 -12.77 21.78 -21.92
CA ARG A 5 -12.24 21.02 -20.78
C ARG A 5 -12.79 19.60 -20.87
N PRO A 6 -12.08 18.68 -21.54
CA PRO A 6 -12.56 17.32 -21.74
C PRO A 6 -12.73 16.60 -20.39
N GLY A 7 -13.78 15.80 -20.25
CA GLY A 7 -14.00 14.87 -19.13
C GLY A 7 -14.83 15.39 -17.95
N TRP A 8 -15.34 16.63 -18.01
CA TRP A 8 -16.30 17.12 -17.03
C TRP A 8 -17.73 16.82 -17.47
N ASP A 9 -18.37 15.78 -16.91
CA ASP A 9 -19.82 15.62 -17.07
C ASP A 9 -20.52 16.74 -16.31
N THR A 10 -21.44 17.44 -17.00
CA THR A 10 -22.32 18.42 -16.37
C THR A 10 -23.55 17.70 -15.87
N VAL A 11 -23.67 17.55 -14.55
CA VAL A 11 -24.90 17.07 -13.92
C VAL A 11 -25.63 18.28 -13.34
N ILE A 12 -26.91 18.44 -13.70
CA ILE A 12 -27.80 19.44 -13.13
C ILE A 12 -28.43 18.82 -11.88
N ASP A 13 -28.19 19.41 -10.71
CA ASP A 13 -28.85 18.96 -9.47
C ASP A 13 -30.36 19.27 -9.49
N LYS A 14 -31.13 18.76 -8.51
CA LYS A 14 -32.58 19.00 -8.40
C LYS A 14 -32.95 20.49 -8.23
N VAL A 15 -31.96 21.38 -8.08
CA VAL A 15 -32.09 22.82 -7.86
C VAL A 15 -31.50 23.61 -9.05
N GLY A 16 -31.13 22.95 -10.15
CA GLY A 16 -30.61 23.61 -11.35
C GLY A 16 -29.12 23.97 -11.32
N ARG A 17 -28.34 23.54 -10.32
CA ARG A 17 -26.90 23.82 -10.27
C ARG A 17 -26.13 22.88 -11.19
N VAL A 18 -25.27 23.46 -12.02
CA VAL A 18 -24.29 22.74 -12.84
C VAL A 18 -23.15 22.26 -11.94
N GLN A 19 -23.16 20.98 -11.60
CA GLN A 19 -22.03 20.33 -10.97
C GLN A 19 -21.15 19.70 -12.06
N LYS A 20 -19.94 20.22 -12.22
CA LYS A 20 -18.93 19.57 -13.06
C LYS A 20 -18.35 18.38 -12.29
N ARG A 21 -18.50 17.16 -12.80
CA ARG A 21 -17.85 15.97 -12.22
C ARG A 21 -16.41 15.88 -12.70
N GLN A 22 -15.48 15.68 -11.78
CA GLN A 22 -14.07 15.50 -12.15
C GLN A 22 -13.88 14.09 -12.75
N PRO A 23 -13.09 13.95 -13.83
CA PRO A 23 -12.68 12.65 -14.35
C PRO A 23 -12.07 11.74 -13.26
N PRO A 24 -12.23 10.41 -13.33
CA PRO A 24 -11.48 9.49 -12.49
C PRO A 24 -9.98 9.66 -12.77
N PHE A 25 -9.15 9.66 -11.73
CA PHE A 25 -7.70 9.76 -11.88
C PHE A 25 -7.12 8.51 -12.54
N GLY A 26 -6.06 8.69 -13.34
CA GLY A 26 -5.43 7.61 -14.09
C GLY A 26 -6.29 6.97 -15.20
N ALA A 27 -7.43 7.57 -15.57
CA ALA A 27 -8.27 7.10 -16.66
C ALA A 27 -7.80 7.63 -18.03
N THR A 28 -7.85 6.77 -19.06
CA THR A 28 -7.58 7.14 -20.45
C THR A 28 -8.89 7.33 -21.22
N TYR A 29 -9.07 8.50 -21.79
CA TYR A 29 -10.21 8.88 -22.63
C TYR A 29 -9.79 8.91 -24.09
N GLN A 30 -10.61 8.33 -24.97
CA GLN A 30 -10.45 8.45 -26.41
C GLN A 30 -11.49 9.43 -26.96
N PHE A 31 -11.03 10.48 -27.61
CA PHE A 31 -11.85 11.47 -28.30
C PHE A 31 -11.78 11.23 -29.80
N GLU A 32 -12.92 11.31 -30.48
CA GLU A 32 -13.00 11.28 -31.95
C GLU A 32 -13.54 12.64 -32.42
N VAL A 33 -12.78 13.32 -33.28
CA VAL A 33 -13.13 14.65 -33.80
C VAL A 33 -13.35 14.52 -35.30
N SER A 34 -14.56 14.85 -35.77
CA SER A 34 -14.91 14.86 -37.19
C SER A 34 -15.43 16.24 -37.62
N LEU A 35 -15.15 16.61 -38.87
CA LEU A 35 -15.73 17.80 -39.49
C LEU A 35 -17.14 17.47 -39.98
N LEU A 36 -18.13 18.24 -39.53
CA LEU A 36 -19.53 18.05 -39.88
C LEU A 36 -19.99 19.20 -40.80
N ASN A 37 -19.85 19.00 -42.11
CA ASN A 37 -20.52 19.83 -43.11
C ASN A 37 -21.75 19.07 -43.62
N ALA A 38 -22.84 19.77 -43.90
CA ALA A 38 -24.21 19.26 -44.10
C ALA A 38 -24.41 18.23 -45.23
N SER A 39 -23.36 17.70 -45.85
CA SER A 39 -23.48 16.70 -46.93
C SER A 39 -22.35 15.66 -46.98
N VAL A 40 -21.30 15.73 -46.13
CA VAL A 40 -20.22 14.73 -46.12
C VAL A 40 -19.65 14.59 -44.71
N THR A 41 -19.63 13.37 -44.17
CA THR A 41 -18.86 13.05 -42.95
C THR A 41 -17.37 13.08 -43.33
N GLY A 42 -16.63 14.10 -42.88
CA GLY A 42 -15.20 14.23 -43.16
C GLY A 42 -14.32 13.25 -42.35
N PRO A 43 -12.99 13.19 -42.61
CA PRO A 43 -12.07 12.33 -41.87
C PRO A 43 -12.11 12.61 -40.35
N SER A 44 -12.08 11.55 -39.55
CA SER A 44 -12.09 11.62 -38.09
C SER A 44 -10.69 11.43 -37.49
N ALA A 45 -10.30 12.30 -36.57
CA ALA A 45 -9.06 12.17 -35.79
C ALA A 45 -9.34 11.58 -34.41
N ARG A 46 -8.48 10.66 -33.94
CA ARG A 46 -8.57 10.07 -32.60
C ARG A 46 -7.49 10.63 -31.68
N LEU A 47 -7.85 11.03 -30.47
CA LEU A 47 -6.94 11.54 -29.45
C LEU A 47 -7.15 10.78 -28.14
N ASN A 48 -6.07 10.20 -27.61
CA ASN A 48 -6.07 9.59 -26.28
C ASN A 48 -5.54 10.60 -25.25
N VAL A 49 -6.31 10.84 -24.19
CA VAL A 49 -5.91 11.71 -23.07
C VAL A 49 -5.99 10.91 -21.78
N THR A 50 -4.86 10.76 -21.08
CA THR A 50 -4.83 10.15 -19.76
C THR A 50 -4.85 11.22 -18.69
N THR A 51 -5.78 11.13 -17.76
CA THR A 51 -5.83 12.02 -16.58
C THR A 51 -4.66 11.72 -15.65
N PRO A 52 -4.01 12.72 -15.04
CA PRO A 52 -2.95 12.47 -14.06
C PRO A 52 -3.41 11.56 -12.92
N ASP A 53 -2.49 10.74 -12.40
CA ASP A 53 -2.67 10.07 -11.12
C ASP A 53 -2.71 11.13 -9.99
N ALA A 54 -3.32 10.76 -8.87
CA ALA A 54 -3.20 11.45 -7.60
C ALA A 54 -2.84 10.45 -6.48
N PRO A 55 -2.35 10.91 -5.32
CA PRO A 55 -2.11 10.01 -4.20
C PRO A 55 -3.39 9.27 -3.78
N PRO A 56 -3.30 8.03 -3.27
CA PRO A 56 -4.45 7.33 -2.72
C PRO A 56 -5.12 8.13 -1.60
N SER A 57 -6.45 8.24 -1.63
CA SER A 57 -7.21 8.95 -0.60
C SER A 57 -7.43 8.14 0.66
N THR A 58 -7.31 6.81 0.58
CA THR A 58 -7.48 5.91 1.72
C THR A 58 -6.26 5.02 1.90
N SER A 59 -6.03 4.61 3.14
CA SER A 59 -4.96 3.68 3.50
C SER A 59 -5.29 2.24 3.08
N PRO A 60 -4.30 1.32 3.12
CA PRO A 60 -4.56 -0.11 2.98
C PRO A 60 -5.54 -0.63 4.04
N LEU A 61 -6.31 -1.64 3.68
CA LEU A 61 -7.36 -2.23 4.52
C LEU A 61 -6.90 -3.55 5.15
N HIS A 62 -7.66 -4.04 6.13
CA HIS A 62 -7.45 -5.36 6.75
C HIS A 62 -6.00 -5.61 7.18
N VAL A 63 -5.36 -4.63 7.83
CA VAL A 63 -4.00 -4.77 8.36
C VAL A 63 -4.00 -5.83 9.45
N ARG A 64 -3.13 -6.83 9.33
CA ARG A 64 -2.98 -7.94 10.27
C ARG A 64 -1.52 -8.12 10.63
N LEU A 65 -1.26 -8.47 11.89
CA LEU A 65 0.06 -8.80 12.41
C LEU A 65 0.11 -10.25 12.85
N SER A 66 1.18 -10.95 12.48
CA SER A 66 1.44 -12.33 12.84
C SER A 66 2.86 -12.44 13.39
N GLY A 67 3.03 -12.88 14.63
CA GLY A 67 4.35 -13.20 15.18
C GLY A 67 4.90 -14.47 14.54
N LEU A 68 6.03 -14.38 13.84
CA LEU A 68 6.67 -15.52 13.18
C LEU A 68 7.74 -16.17 14.06
N SER A 69 8.44 -15.37 14.87
CA SER A 69 9.41 -15.83 15.86
C SER A 69 9.48 -14.85 17.04
N SER A 70 10.42 -15.07 17.96
CA SER A 70 10.76 -14.15 19.06
C SER A 70 11.23 -12.77 18.57
N SER A 71 11.74 -12.67 17.35
CA SER A 71 12.36 -11.46 16.76
C SER A 71 11.84 -11.12 15.37
N ALA A 72 10.77 -11.77 14.90
CA ALA A 72 10.18 -11.53 13.60
C ALA A 72 8.65 -11.43 13.63
N VAL A 73 8.13 -10.40 12.97
CA VAL A 73 6.70 -10.15 12.81
C VAL A 73 6.39 -9.95 11.34
N GLU A 74 5.37 -10.63 10.84
CA GLU A 74 4.79 -10.35 9.54
C GLU A 74 3.61 -9.39 9.67
N ILE A 75 3.62 -8.36 8.83
CA ILE A 75 2.46 -7.50 8.57
C ILE A 75 1.89 -7.84 7.20
N SER A 76 0.57 -8.01 7.11
CA SER A 76 -0.16 -8.22 5.85
C SER A 76 -1.35 -7.27 5.72
N TRP A 77 -1.77 -6.96 4.49
CA TRP A 77 -2.82 -5.96 4.23
C TRP A 77 -3.51 -6.13 2.87
N ALA A 78 -4.78 -5.73 2.79
CA ALA A 78 -5.52 -5.55 1.54
C ALA A 78 -5.22 -4.19 0.89
N PRO A 79 -5.23 -4.07 -0.46
CA PRO A 79 -5.07 -2.78 -1.12
C PRO A 79 -6.23 -1.81 -0.82
N PRO A 80 -6.03 -0.50 -0.96
CA PRO A 80 -7.13 0.45 -0.95
C PRO A 80 -8.21 0.08 -2.00
N PRO A 81 -9.50 0.39 -1.75
CA PRO A 81 -10.56 0.19 -2.75
C PRO A 81 -10.25 0.94 -4.05
N VAL A 82 -10.59 0.36 -5.20
CA VAL A 82 -10.20 0.86 -6.53
C VAL A 82 -10.56 2.33 -6.72
N GLN A 83 -11.77 2.72 -6.29
CA GLN A 83 -12.30 4.08 -6.39
C GLN A 83 -11.54 5.14 -5.57
N TYR A 84 -10.69 4.73 -4.61
CA TYR A 84 -9.91 5.63 -3.76
C TYR A 84 -8.40 5.52 -4.00
N ARG A 85 -7.96 4.72 -4.97
CA ARG A 85 -6.53 4.62 -5.33
C ARG A 85 -6.03 5.85 -6.07
N ASN A 86 -6.93 6.51 -6.80
CA ASN A 86 -6.65 7.66 -7.65
C ASN A 86 -5.49 7.44 -8.64
N GLY A 87 -5.35 6.22 -9.14
CA GLY A 87 -4.24 5.81 -10.01
C GLY A 87 -3.81 4.38 -9.73
N ARG A 88 -2.75 3.94 -10.42
CA ARG A 88 -2.19 2.61 -10.20
C ARG A 88 -1.32 2.61 -8.95
N ILE A 89 -1.53 1.65 -8.05
CA ILE A 89 -0.62 1.48 -6.92
C ILE A 89 0.74 0.98 -7.39
N THR A 90 1.80 1.71 -7.04
CA THR A 90 3.19 1.47 -7.44
C THR A 90 4.02 0.86 -6.32
N ALA A 91 3.71 1.16 -5.05
CA ALA A 91 4.43 0.64 -3.89
C ALA A 91 3.59 0.70 -2.62
N TYR A 92 4.09 0.04 -1.58
CA TYR A 92 3.66 0.20 -0.20
C TYR A 92 4.86 0.59 0.65
N GLN A 93 4.60 1.25 1.77
CA GLN A 93 5.61 1.50 2.78
C GLN A 93 5.07 1.06 4.12
N VAL A 94 5.87 0.27 4.84
CA VAL A 94 5.62 -0.16 6.20
C VAL A 94 6.47 0.69 7.12
N ARG A 95 5.87 1.17 8.22
CA ARG A 95 6.50 1.90 9.31
C ARG A 95 6.33 1.08 10.58
N TYR A 96 7.40 0.90 11.35
CA TYR A 96 7.30 0.28 12.66
C TYR A 96 8.34 0.82 13.66
N PHE A 97 7.98 0.80 14.94
CA PHE A 97 8.81 1.29 16.04
C PHE A 97 8.39 0.67 17.38
N GLU A 98 9.31 0.69 18.34
CA GLU A 98 9.11 0.21 19.70
C GLU A 98 8.20 1.17 20.50
N VAL A 99 7.20 0.62 21.19
CA VAL A 99 6.28 1.37 22.04
C VAL A 99 6.97 1.71 23.36
N GLY A 100 6.97 3.00 23.72
CA GLY A 100 7.54 3.46 25.00
C GLY A 100 9.06 3.55 25.02
N ALA A 101 9.74 3.42 23.88
CA ALA A 101 11.18 3.66 23.80
C ALA A 101 11.51 5.13 24.09
N GLU A 102 12.51 5.35 24.93
CA GLU A 102 13.04 6.70 25.24
C GLU A 102 13.57 7.40 23.98
N THR A 103 14.10 6.62 23.04
CA THR A 103 14.37 7.02 21.67
C THR A 103 13.56 6.15 20.71
N GLN A 104 12.51 6.70 20.10
CA GLN A 104 11.74 6.00 19.07
C GLN A 104 12.56 5.91 17.78
N THR A 105 13.34 4.84 17.64
CA THR A 105 13.97 4.51 16.35
C THR A 105 12.92 3.90 15.44
N GLU A 106 12.49 4.69 14.46
CA GLU A 106 11.55 4.23 13.44
C GLU A 106 12.27 3.50 12.32
N THR A 107 11.72 2.35 11.92
CA THR A 107 12.13 1.68 10.68
C THR A 107 11.06 1.85 9.61
N MET A 108 11.51 2.19 8.40
CA MET A 108 10.67 2.27 7.21
C MET A 108 11.13 1.26 6.17
N ALA A 109 10.22 0.39 5.72
CA ALA A 109 10.46 -0.58 4.65
C ALA A 109 9.56 -0.31 3.46
N LYS A 110 10.12 -0.25 2.25
CA LYS A 110 9.37 -0.06 1.01
C LYS A 110 9.17 -1.40 0.30
N VAL A 111 7.93 -1.68 -0.08
CA VAL A 111 7.53 -2.88 -0.83
C VAL A 111 7.11 -2.47 -2.23
N THR A 112 7.95 -2.79 -3.22
CA THR A 112 7.77 -2.39 -4.63
C THR A 112 7.36 -3.55 -5.54
N VAL A 113 7.44 -4.79 -5.05
CA VAL A 113 7.06 -5.98 -5.81
C VAL A 113 5.56 -5.92 -6.14
N PRO A 114 5.17 -5.96 -7.43
CA PRO A 114 3.77 -5.94 -7.83
C PRO A 114 2.98 -7.08 -7.19
N GLY A 115 1.79 -6.77 -6.66
CA GLY A 115 0.92 -7.77 -6.03
C GLY A 115 1.34 -8.19 -4.62
N GLN A 116 2.56 -7.90 -4.16
CA GLN A 116 2.98 -8.24 -2.79
C GLN A 116 2.18 -7.44 -1.76
N ARG A 117 1.61 -8.16 -0.78
CA ARG A 117 0.67 -7.64 0.23
C ARG A 117 1.13 -7.83 1.67
N GLN A 118 2.38 -8.22 1.85
CA GLN A 118 2.96 -8.54 3.14
C GLN A 118 4.42 -8.14 3.22
N HIS A 119 4.91 -7.96 4.44
CA HIS A 119 6.31 -7.69 4.75
C HIS A 119 6.67 -8.31 6.10
N THR A 120 7.84 -8.92 6.18
CA THR A 120 8.37 -9.46 7.43
C THR A 120 9.41 -8.51 8.01
N ALA A 121 9.08 -7.90 9.14
CA ALA A 121 10.06 -7.20 9.97
C ALA A 121 10.86 -8.23 10.76
N LYS A 122 12.18 -8.12 10.71
CA LYS A 122 13.14 -9.01 11.37
C LYS A 122 13.98 -8.22 12.38
N ASP A 123 14.79 -8.93 13.15
CA ASP A 123 15.74 -8.37 14.11
C ASP A 123 15.06 -7.47 15.16
N LEU A 124 13.83 -7.81 15.52
CA LEU A 124 13.05 -7.15 16.57
C LEU A 124 13.51 -7.62 17.95
N LYS A 125 13.45 -6.73 18.94
CA LYS A 125 13.70 -7.08 20.34
C LYS A 125 12.61 -8.02 20.86
N GLU A 126 13.00 -9.03 21.63
CA GLU A 126 12.06 -9.97 22.27
C GLU A 126 11.28 -9.29 23.41
N LYS A 127 10.08 -9.80 23.71
CA LYS A 127 9.20 -9.28 24.79
C LYS A 127 8.84 -7.79 24.68
N THR A 128 9.04 -7.19 23.51
CA THR A 128 8.88 -5.76 23.25
C THR A 128 7.60 -5.50 22.47
N PHE A 129 6.88 -4.43 22.83
CA PHE A 129 5.72 -3.97 22.09
C PHE A 129 6.16 -3.14 20.89
N TYR A 130 5.61 -3.45 19.72
CA TYR A 130 5.84 -2.71 18.49
C TYR A 130 4.53 -2.20 17.92
N THR A 131 4.57 -0.98 17.38
CA THR A 131 3.51 -0.40 16.56
C THR A 131 3.89 -0.54 15.10
N PHE A 132 2.94 -0.95 14.27
CA PHE A 132 3.05 -1.08 12.82
C PHE A 132 1.99 -0.24 12.11
N MET A 133 2.37 0.37 10.99
CA MET A 133 1.49 1.08 10.07
C MET A 133 1.92 0.80 8.63
N VAL A 134 0.97 0.86 7.69
CA VAL A 134 1.25 0.71 6.26
C VAL A 134 0.52 1.76 5.44
N ARG A 135 1.14 2.26 4.37
CA ARG A 135 0.51 3.16 3.39
C ARG A 135 0.78 2.72 1.95
N ALA A 136 -0.07 3.16 1.03
CA ALA A 136 0.04 2.88 -0.40
C ALA A 136 0.59 4.10 -1.17
N PHE A 137 1.20 3.87 -2.33
CA PHE A 137 1.72 4.91 -3.22
C PHE A 137 1.14 4.78 -4.63
N THR A 138 0.83 5.89 -5.30
CA THR A 138 0.72 5.97 -6.76
C THR A 138 1.98 6.63 -7.34
N SER A 139 2.00 6.85 -8.66
CA SER A 139 3.05 7.67 -9.28
C SER A 139 3.06 9.12 -8.76
N ALA A 140 1.92 9.62 -8.30
CA ALA A 140 1.77 10.97 -7.74
C ALA A 140 2.17 11.09 -6.25
N GLY A 141 2.42 9.97 -5.55
CA GLY A 141 2.94 9.99 -4.18
C GLY A 141 2.19 9.10 -3.18
N PRO A 142 2.47 9.29 -1.86
CA PRO A 142 1.90 8.47 -0.79
C PRO A 142 0.47 8.87 -0.43
N GLY A 143 -0.35 7.87 -0.14
CA GLY A 143 -1.61 8.04 0.57
C GLY A 143 -1.42 8.10 2.10
N PRO A 144 -2.51 8.13 2.87
CA PRO A 144 -2.44 8.17 4.33
C PRO A 144 -1.93 6.84 4.92
N TRP A 145 -1.37 6.92 6.12
CA TRP A 145 -1.05 5.74 6.94
C TRP A 145 -2.33 5.02 7.37
N SER A 146 -2.25 3.70 7.50
CA SER A 146 -3.27 2.92 8.21
C SER A 146 -3.36 3.34 9.68
N GLY A 147 -4.42 2.89 10.35
CA GLY A 147 -4.42 2.88 11.81
C GLY A 147 -3.23 2.08 12.36
N ALA A 148 -2.81 2.42 13.58
CA ALA A 148 -1.76 1.72 14.30
C ALA A 148 -2.23 0.30 14.66
N SER A 149 -1.39 -0.69 14.35
CA SER A 149 -1.57 -2.08 14.77
C SER A 149 -0.43 -2.46 15.70
N ASN A 150 -0.75 -3.03 16.87
CA ASN A 150 0.24 -3.32 17.90
C ASN A 150 0.41 -4.82 18.08
N ILE A 151 1.65 -5.25 18.34
CA ILE A 151 1.95 -6.65 18.71
C ILE A 151 3.11 -6.67 19.70
N ARG A 152 3.14 -7.67 20.56
CA ARG A 152 4.29 -7.96 21.43
C ARG A 152 5.05 -9.16 20.88
N THR A 153 6.36 -9.02 20.71
CA THR A 153 7.23 -10.14 20.36
C THR A 153 7.29 -11.16 21.49
N SER A 154 7.41 -12.46 21.14
CA SER A 154 7.52 -13.53 22.14
C SER A 154 8.95 -13.67 22.65
N VAL A 155 9.15 -14.62 23.58
CA VAL A 155 10.48 -15.05 24.01
C VAL A 155 10.98 -16.15 23.08
N GLU A 156 12.28 -16.21 22.83
CA GLU A 156 12.90 -17.36 22.19
C GLU A 156 12.65 -18.61 23.04
N ARG A 157 11.85 -19.55 22.52
CA ARG A 157 11.80 -20.90 23.10
C ARG A 157 13.02 -21.64 22.58
N LYS A 158 14.10 -21.63 23.36
CA LYS A 158 15.25 -22.52 23.11
C LYS A 158 14.72 -23.93 22.91
N SER A 159 14.85 -24.43 21.69
CA SER A 159 14.50 -25.81 21.34
C SER A 159 15.19 -26.75 22.32
N LEU A 160 14.41 -27.55 23.05
CA LEU A 160 14.94 -28.58 23.96
C LEU A 160 15.80 -29.59 23.19
N LEU A 161 15.61 -29.74 21.87
CA LEU A 161 16.44 -30.59 21.02
C LEU A 161 17.91 -30.13 21.03
N ASN A 162 18.19 -28.83 21.05
CA ASN A 162 19.56 -28.31 21.10
C ASN A 162 20.20 -28.52 22.47
N LEU A 163 19.40 -28.62 23.53
CA LEU A 163 19.88 -28.90 24.88
C LEU A 163 20.25 -30.39 25.04
N VAL A 164 19.44 -31.30 24.47
CA VAL A 164 19.71 -32.75 24.49
C VAL A 164 20.97 -33.07 23.68
N HIS A 165 21.14 -32.52 22.47
CA HIS A 165 22.34 -32.77 21.64
C HIS A 165 23.64 -32.27 22.30
N LYS A 166 23.57 -31.17 23.07
CA LYS A 166 24.72 -30.64 23.81
C LYS A 166 25.07 -31.49 25.04
N GLN A 167 24.09 -32.14 25.65
CA GLN A 167 24.29 -33.05 26.78
C GLN A 167 24.83 -34.42 26.34
N THR A 168 24.35 -34.98 25.23
CA THR A 168 24.85 -36.26 24.68
C THR A 168 26.28 -36.14 24.16
N SER A 169 26.64 -35.03 23.50
CA SER A 169 28.01 -34.79 23.03
C SER A 169 29.02 -34.62 24.17
N LYS A 170 28.64 -33.98 25.29
CA LYS A 170 29.51 -33.86 26.47
C LYS A 170 29.73 -35.20 27.19
N ARG A 171 28.74 -36.10 27.16
CA ARG A 171 28.84 -37.41 27.83
C ARG A 171 29.74 -38.39 27.06
N SER A 172 29.85 -38.24 25.74
CA SER A 172 30.72 -39.09 24.90
C SER A 172 32.22 -38.80 25.04
N LYS A 173 32.63 -37.63 25.56
CA LYS A 173 34.06 -37.26 25.69
C LYS A 173 34.71 -37.67 27.01
N HIS A 174 33.97 -38.33 27.91
CA HIS A 174 34.48 -38.73 29.22
C HIS A 174 34.66 -40.26 29.39
N ASN A 175 34.37 -41.05 28.35
CA ASN A 175 34.42 -42.52 28.35
C ASN A 175 35.44 -43.09 27.33
N GLY A 176 36.46 -42.30 26.95
CA GLY A 176 37.52 -42.72 26.03
C GLY A 176 38.88 -42.63 26.69
#